data_AF-A0A3B0B0R8-F1
#
_entry.id   AF-A0A3B0B0R8-F1
#
_cell.length_a   1.000
_cell.length_b   1.000
_cell.length_c   1.000
_cell.angle_alpha   90.00
_cell.angle_beta   90.00
_cell.angle_gamma   90.00
#
_symmetry.space_group_name_H-M   'P 1'
#
loop_
_entity.id
_entity.type
_entity.pdbx_description
1 polymer ?
#
loop_
_entity_poly.entity_id
_entity_poly.type
_entity_poly.pdbx_seq_one_letter_code
_entity_poly.pdbx_strand_id
1 'polypeptide(L)'
;MDHLRRRAVHAVPRPPGLRHPVNAAVPDEHQGAPASRPLEITFGVAALAFTAGYLFLTTQIPLRREAAAGQIDARFWPMVIGVSGVVVALAILAVALTRPAPGREDLERIQPGGYVRVVATLGITGAFIALWSLGSVILFGYRIEIFPIAAALLMAALMVVYGHRRWVSLVIYCVSVTAFVYIVFGMLLRIPL
;
A
#
# COMPACT_ATOMS: atom_id res chain seq x y z
N MET A 1 73.06 39.87 -15.95
CA MET A 1 72.64 38.77 -15.06
C MET A 1 71.13 38.67 -15.14
N ASP A 2 70.67 37.44 -15.30
CA ASP A 2 69.37 36.93 -14.92
C ASP A 2 68.17 37.03 -15.89
N HIS A 3 68.12 35.96 -16.69
CA HIS A 3 66.98 35.02 -16.78
C HIS A 3 65.69 35.55 -17.42
N LEU A 4 65.50 35.32 -18.72
CA LEU A 4 64.89 34.09 -19.26
C LEU A 4 63.64 33.63 -18.50
N ARG A 5 62.48 34.17 -18.86
CA ARG A 5 61.22 33.40 -18.81
C ARG A 5 60.15 33.96 -19.76
N ARG A 6 60.48 33.98 -21.05
CA ARG A 6 59.46 33.98 -22.12
C ARG A 6 58.72 32.64 -22.05
N ARG A 7 57.59 32.60 -21.33
CA ARG A 7 56.62 31.51 -21.47
C ARG A 7 55.91 31.72 -22.80
N ALA A 8 56.40 31.02 -23.82
CA ALA A 8 55.63 30.74 -25.02
C ALA A 8 54.40 29.92 -24.58
N VAL A 9 53.26 30.58 -24.53
CA VAL A 9 51.96 29.91 -24.43
C VAL A 9 51.78 29.19 -25.76
N HIS A 10 51.97 27.87 -25.75
CA HIS A 10 51.54 27.01 -26.84
C HIS A 10 50.03 27.19 -27.03
N ALA A 11 49.65 28.01 -28.02
CA ALA A 11 48.30 28.01 -28.55
C ALA A 11 48.11 26.69 -29.30
N VAL A 12 47.55 25.70 -28.61
CA VAL A 12 47.07 24.46 -29.23
C VAL A 12 45.96 24.84 -30.21
N PRO A 13 46.08 24.55 -31.52
CA PRO A 13 45.00 24.78 -32.46
C PRO A 13 43.82 23.88 -32.07
N ARG A 14 42.65 24.46 -31.77
CA ARG A 14 41.42 23.67 -31.63
C ARG A 14 41.07 23.07 -32.99
N PRO A 15 40.88 21.75 -33.12
CA PRO A 15 40.40 21.17 -34.35
C PRO A 15 39.00 21.71 -34.69
N PRO A 16 38.78 22.26 -35.90
CA PRO A 16 37.45 22.64 -36.35
C PRO A 16 36.72 21.35 -36.72
N GLY A 17 35.97 20.78 -35.78
CA GLY A 17 35.31 19.49 -36.06
C GLY A 17 34.59 18.78 -34.94
N LEU A 18 34.67 19.24 -33.68
CA LEU A 18 33.74 18.77 -32.66
C LEU A 18 32.42 19.53 -32.81
N ARG A 19 31.68 19.19 -33.87
CA ARG A 19 30.23 19.16 -33.75
C ARG A 19 30.01 18.25 -32.55
N HIS A 20 29.56 18.82 -31.43
CA HIS A 20 28.79 18.01 -30.50
C HIS A 20 27.83 17.23 -31.39
N PRO A 21 27.77 15.89 -31.32
CA PRO A 21 26.58 15.25 -31.80
C PRO A 21 25.49 16.03 -31.08
N VAL A 22 24.70 16.79 -31.85
CA VAL A 22 23.33 17.09 -31.44
C VAL A 22 22.89 15.72 -30.99
N ASN A 23 22.79 15.54 -29.67
CA ASN A 23 22.07 14.41 -29.10
C ASN A 23 20.80 14.49 -29.90
N ALA A 24 20.68 13.62 -30.91
CA ALA A 24 19.41 13.29 -31.47
C ALA A 24 18.69 12.90 -30.20
N ALA A 25 17.81 13.80 -29.74
CA ALA A 25 16.84 13.46 -28.74
C ALA A 25 16.22 12.24 -29.38
N VAL A 26 16.65 11.05 -28.90
CA VAL A 26 15.89 9.84 -29.09
C VAL A 26 14.52 10.30 -28.68
N PRO A 27 13.54 10.34 -29.59
CA PRO A 27 12.19 10.61 -29.16
C PRO A 27 11.98 9.57 -28.08
N ASP A 28 11.91 9.99 -26.82
CA ASP A 28 11.42 9.13 -25.76
C ASP A 28 10.00 8.89 -26.23
N GLU A 29 9.83 7.82 -26.99
CA GLU A 29 8.56 7.21 -27.28
C GLU A 29 7.99 6.87 -25.91
N HIS A 30 7.35 7.86 -25.31
CA HIS A 30 6.37 7.72 -24.26
C HIS A 30 5.25 6.94 -24.92
N GLN A 31 5.47 5.63 -25.11
CA GLN A 31 4.45 4.65 -25.43
C GLN A 31 3.61 4.51 -24.18
N GLY A 32 2.83 5.56 -23.89
CA GLY A 32 1.73 5.49 -22.94
C GLY A 32 0.85 4.33 -23.37
N ALA A 33 0.53 3.44 -22.43
CA ALA A 33 -0.27 2.27 -22.74
C ALA A 33 -1.59 2.71 -23.41
N PRO A 34 -2.05 2.06 -24.48
CA PRO A 34 -3.26 2.49 -25.18
C PRO A 34 -4.47 2.44 -24.24
N ALA A 35 -5.29 3.49 -24.26
CA ALA A 35 -6.54 3.55 -23.49
C ALA A 35 -7.44 2.37 -23.88
N SER A 36 -7.89 1.57 -22.91
CA SER A 36 -8.66 0.35 -23.17
C SER A 36 -9.96 0.32 -22.38
N ARG A 37 -11.06 0.67 -23.05
CA ARG A 37 -12.43 0.61 -22.51
C ARG A 37 -12.81 -0.77 -21.93
N PRO A 38 -12.45 -1.91 -22.55
CA PRO A 38 -12.72 -3.22 -21.96
C PRO A 38 -12.03 -3.41 -20.60
N LEU A 39 -10.85 -2.82 -20.40
CA LEU A 39 -10.12 -2.94 -19.15
C LEU A 39 -10.76 -2.11 -18.03
N GLU A 40 -11.26 -0.92 -18.35
CA GLU A 40 -12.01 -0.09 -17.39
C GLU A 40 -13.32 -0.75 -16.95
N ILE A 41 -14.06 -1.33 -17.91
CA ILE A 41 -15.28 -2.09 -17.60
C ILE A 41 -14.92 -3.31 -16.74
N THR A 42 -13.88 -4.07 -17.12
CA THR A 42 -13.43 -5.23 -16.35
C THR A 42 -13.03 -4.83 -14.93
N PHE A 43 -12.33 -3.70 -14.77
CA PHE A 43 -11.96 -3.17 -13.46
C PHE A 43 -13.19 -2.74 -12.64
N GLY A 44 -14.14 -2.03 -13.25
CA GLY A 44 -15.39 -1.64 -12.58
C GLY A 44 -16.22 -2.84 -12.15
N VAL A 45 -16.34 -3.86 -13.01
CA VAL A 45 -17.03 -5.13 -12.69
C VAL A 45 -16.31 -5.88 -11.57
N ALA A 46 -14.98 -5.97 -11.62
CA ALA A 46 -14.19 -6.64 -10.58
C ALA A 46 -14.31 -5.92 -9.23
N ALA A 47 -14.23 -4.58 -9.22
CA ALA A 47 -14.42 -3.77 -8.01
C ALA A 47 -15.84 -3.95 -7.43
N LEU A 48 -16.86 -3.97 -8.29
CA LEU A 48 -18.25 -4.19 -7.87
C LEU A 48 -18.43 -5.59 -7.28
N ALA A 49 -17.92 -6.62 -7.96
CA ALA A 49 -17.99 -8.00 -7.48
C ALA A 49 -17.28 -8.16 -6.12
N PHE A 50 -16.09 -7.57 -5.97
CA PHE A 50 -15.34 -7.61 -4.72
C PHE A 50 -16.07 -6.91 -3.57
N THR A 51 -16.55 -5.68 -3.79
CA THR A 51 -17.25 -4.89 -2.75
C THR A 51 -18.62 -5.47 -2.41
N ALA A 52 -19.36 -6.01 -3.39
CA ALA A 52 -20.59 -6.74 -3.15
C ALA A 52 -20.34 -8.04 -2.36
N GLY A 53 -19.29 -8.80 -2.69
CA GLY A 53 -18.87 -9.98 -1.94
C GLY A 53 -18.49 -9.64 -0.50
N TYR A 54 -17.73 -8.56 -0.30
CA TYR A 54 -17.38 -8.05 1.03
C TYR A 54 -18.62 -7.64 1.84
N LEU A 55 -19.57 -6.92 1.21
CA LEU A 55 -20.84 -6.54 1.84
C LEU A 55 -21.67 -7.78 2.20
N PHE A 56 -21.74 -8.77 1.31
CA PHE A 56 -22.41 -10.03 1.58
C PHE A 56 -21.79 -10.75 2.79
N LEU A 57 -20.45 -10.92 2.83
CA LEU A 57 -19.76 -11.53 3.96
C LEU A 57 -19.97 -10.77 5.27
N THR A 58 -20.06 -9.44 5.19
CA THR A 58 -20.37 -8.59 6.35
C THR A 58 -21.73 -8.93 6.97
N THR A 59 -22.74 -9.23 6.15
CA THR A 59 -24.07 -9.63 6.67
C THR A 59 -24.04 -10.95 7.44
N GLN A 60 -23.01 -11.78 7.22
CA GLN A 60 -22.86 -13.09 7.84
C GLN A 60 -22.17 -13.02 9.23
N ILE A 61 -21.66 -11.86 9.65
CA ILE A 61 -20.96 -11.71 10.93
C ILE A 61 -21.95 -11.98 12.09
N PRO A 62 -21.80 -13.03 12.91
CA PRO A 62 -22.77 -13.32 13.96
C PRO A 62 -22.75 -12.23 15.06
N LEU A 63 -23.94 -11.82 15.48
CA LEU A 63 -24.15 -10.83 16.53
C LEU A 63 -24.38 -11.58 17.84
N ARG A 64 -23.47 -11.43 18.81
CA ARG A 64 -23.63 -12.08 20.14
C ARG A 64 -24.73 -11.44 20.97
N ARG A 65 -24.98 -10.15 20.74
CA ARG A 65 -26.06 -9.36 21.34
C ARG A 65 -26.35 -8.23 20.37
N GLU A 66 -27.62 -8.03 20.05
CA GLU A 66 -28.04 -6.88 19.25
C GLU A 66 -27.76 -5.59 20.03
N ALA A 67 -27.15 -4.62 19.35
CA ALA A 67 -26.84 -3.33 19.95
C ALA A 67 -28.13 -2.62 20.40
N ALA A 68 -28.14 -2.08 21.62
CA ALA A 68 -29.25 -1.25 22.09
C ALA A 68 -29.34 0.03 21.25
N ALA A 69 -30.52 0.67 21.21
CA ALA A 69 -30.71 1.91 20.47
C ALA A 69 -29.65 2.97 20.86
N GLY A 70 -28.87 3.43 19.88
CA GLY A 70 -27.76 4.36 20.08
C GLY A 70 -26.37 3.72 20.20
N GLN A 71 -26.26 2.39 20.22
CA GLN A 71 -24.97 1.69 20.23
C GLN A 71 -24.58 1.20 18.83
N ILE A 72 -23.27 1.23 18.56
CA ILE A 72 -22.69 0.77 17.29
C ILE A 72 -22.46 -0.74 17.38
N ASP A 73 -23.07 -1.50 16.48
CA ASP A 73 -22.92 -2.95 16.44
C ASP A 73 -21.63 -3.38 15.71
N ALA A 74 -21.18 -4.61 15.91
CA ALA A 74 -19.99 -5.19 15.29
C ALA A 74 -20.03 -5.14 13.75
N ARG A 75 -21.23 -5.19 13.16
CA ARG A 75 -21.44 -5.10 11.71
C ARG A 75 -21.39 -3.67 11.17
N PHE A 76 -21.54 -2.64 12.00
CA PHE A 76 -21.79 -1.28 11.54
C PHE A 76 -20.69 -0.75 10.63
N TRP A 77 -19.44 -0.76 11.10
CA TRP A 77 -18.31 -0.25 10.30
C TRP A 77 -18.06 -1.09 9.04
N PRO A 78 -18.04 -2.44 9.11
CA PRO A 78 -18.01 -3.27 7.91
C PRO A 78 -19.14 -2.93 6.92
N MET A 79 -20.38 -2.68 7.40
CA MET A 79 -21.51 -2.33 6.53
C MET A 79 -21.29 -0.98 5.85
N VAL A 80 -20.85 0.03 6.60
CA VAL A 80 -20.55 1.37 6.06
C VAL A 80 -19.46 1.27 4.97
N ILE A 81 -18.40 0.50 5.22
CA ILE A 81 -17.33 0.28 4.24
C ILE A 81 -17.85 -0.48 3.02
N GLY A 82 -18.65 -1.53 3.21
CA GLY A 82 -19.21 -2.32 2.12
C GLY A 82 -20.15 -1.52 1.23
N VAL A 83 -21.09 -0.78 1.82
CA VAL A 83 -22.03 0.08 1.10
C VAL A 83 -21.29 1.19 0.36
N SER A 84 -20.37 1.89 1.01
CA SER A 84 -19.59 2.95 0.36
C SER A 84 -18.74 2.41 -0.78
N GLY A 85 -18.11 1.24 -0.60
CA GLY A 85 -17.39 0.53 -1.65
C GLY A 85 -18.26 0.20 -2.86
N VAL A 86 -19.47 -0.33 -2.64
CA VAL A 86 -20.42 -0.62 -3.73
C VAL A 86 -20.81 0.65 -4.48
N VAL A 87 -21.11 1.74 -3.77
CA VAL A 87 -21.45 3.04 -4.38
C VAL A 87 -20.30 3.55 -5.25
N VAL A 88 -19.07 3.50 -4.75
CA VAL A 88 -17.88 3.90 -5.50
C VAL A 88 -17.65 3.00 -6.72
N ALA A 89 -17.81 1.68 -6.57
CA ALA A 89 -17.65 0.73 -7.68
C ALA A 89 -18.71 0.96 -8.78
N LEU A 90 -19.96 1.24 -8.40
CA LEU A 90 -21.02 1.63 -9.34
C LEU A 90 -20.69 2.94 -10.06
N ALA A 91 -20.16 3.93 -9.36
CA ALA A 91 -19.73 5.19 -9.97
C ALA A 91 -18.59 4.97 -10.98
N ILE A 92 -17.58 4.17 -10.62
CA ILE A 92 -16.47 3.80 -11.52
C ILE A 92 -17.00 3.08 -12.76
N LEU A 93 -17.89 2.09 -12.58
CA LEU A 93 -18.49 1.35 -13.68
C LEU A 93 -19.35 2.25 -14.58
N ALA A 94 -20.16 3.15 -13.99
CA ALA A 94 -20.95 4.11 -14.73
C ALA A 94 -20.06 5.07 -15.56
N VAL A 95 -18.94 5.52 -15.00
CA VAL A 95 -17.94 6.34 -15.71
C VAL A 95 -17.33 5.55 -16.87
N ALA A 96 -16.91 4.31 -16.65
CA ALA A 96 -16.34 3.43 -17.68
C ALA A 96 -17.33 3.15 -18.84
N LEU A 97 -18.63 3.12 -18.55
CA LEU A 97 -19.68 2.94 -19.55
C LEU A 97 -20.00 4.23 -20.31
N THR A 98 -19.96 5.39 -19.66
CA THR A 98 -20.44 6.67 -20.21
C THR A 98 -19.36 7.57 -20.80
N ARG A 99 -18.11 7.48 -20.34
CA ARG A 99 -17.01 8.34 -20.79
C ARG A 99 -16.04 7.58 -21.70
N PRO A 100 -15.40 8.27 -22.66
CA PRO A 100 -14.27 7.71 -23.39
C PRO A 100 -13.11 7.42 -22.42
N ALA A 101 -12.40 6.33 -22.68
CA ALA A 101 -11.30 5.85 -21.84
C ALA A 101 -10.24 6.96 -21.65
N PRO A 102 -9.87 7.32 -20.40
CA PRO A 102 -8.86 8.34 -20.15
C PRO A 102 -7.51 7.99 -20.78
N GLY A 103 -6.81 9.02 -21.27
CA GLY A 103 -5.41 8.90 -21.70
C GLY A 103 -4.53 8.41 -20.55
N ARG A 104 -3.54 7.57 -20.87
CA ARG A 104 -2.62 6.96 -19.90
C ARG A 104 -1.28 7.69 -19.80
N GLU A 105 -1.33 8.99 -20.03
CA GLU A 105 -0.15 9.85 -20.18
C GLU A 105 0.56 10.10 -18.84
N ASP A 106 -0.19 10.02 -17.72
CA ASP A 106 0.32 10.18 -16.36
C ASP A 106 0.69 8.86 -15.65
N LEU A 107 0.71 7.73 -16.37
CA LEU A 107 1.10 6.45 -15.77
C LEU A 107 2.62 6.36 -15.61
N GLU A 108 3.07 6.63 -14.39
CA GLU A 108 4.44 6.38 -13.96
C GLU A 108 4.84 4.92 -14.23
N ARG A 109 6.05 4.71 -14.76
CA ARG A 109 6.57 3.37 -15.08
C ARG A 109 6.59 2.52 -13.81
N ILE A 110 6.02 1.32 -13.90
CA ILE A 110 6.01 0.35 -12.79
C ILE A 110 7.45 0.14 -12.31
N GLN A 111 7.71 0.50 -11.06
CA GLN A 111 9.01 0.28 -10.43
C GLN A 111 9.30 -1.24 -10.39
N PRO A 112 10.47 -1.70 -10.89
CA PRO A 112 10.83 -3.10 -10.82
C PRO A 112 10.82 -3.60 -9.37
N GLY A 113 10.12 -4.71 -9.14
CA GLY A 113 9.98 -5.33 -7.81
C GLY A 113 8.70 -4.95 -7.02
N GLY A 114 7.87 -4.02 -7.53
CA GLY A 114 6.62 -3.64 -6.88
C GLY A 114 5.64 -4.80 -6.68
N TYR A 115 5.41 -5.59 -7.73
CA TYR A 115 4.48 -6.73 -7.68
C TYR A 115 4.90 -7.81 -6.66
N VAL A 116 6.20 -8.10 -6.55
CA VAL A 116 6.71 -9.08 -5.59
C VAL A 116 6.40 -8.64 -4.16
N ARG A 117 6.56 -7.34 -3.86
CA ARG A 117 6.21 -6.80 -2.53
C ARG A 117 4.71 -6.88 -2.27
N VAL A 118 3.88 -6.60 -3.27
CA VAL A 118 2.41 -6.69 -3.16
C VAL A 118 1.99 -8.14 -2.87
N VAL A 119 2.48 -9.10 -3.68
CA VAL A 119 2.16 -10.53 -3.51
C VAL A 119 2.66 -11.04 -2.16
N ALA A 120 3.89 -10.67 -1.76
CA ALA A 120 4.42 -11.03 -0.44
C ALA A 120 3.55 -10.47 0.69
N THR A 121 3.12 -9.22 0.58
CA THR A 121 2.25 -8.56 1.58
C THR A 121 0.90 -9.24 1.68
N LEU A 122 0.28 -9.59 0.55
CA LEU A 122 -0.95 -10.37 0.50
C LEU A 122 -0.78 -11.74 1.17
N GLY A 123 0.29 -12.46 0.84
CA GLY A 123 0.59 -13.76 1.43
C GLY A 123 0.82 -13.69 2.94
N ILE A 124 1.60 -12.72 3.41
CA ILE A 124 1.86 -12.49 4.84
C ILE A 124 0.55 -12.14 5.57
N THR A 125 -0.28 -11.28 4.99
CA THR A 125 -1.58 -10.89 5.57
C THR A 125 -2.52 -12.10 5.65
N GLY A 126 -2.58 -12.91 4.59
CA GLY A 126 -3.36 -14.14 4.58
C GLY A 126 -2.90 -15.16 5.62
N ALA A 127 -1.58 -15.35 5.75
CA ALA A 127 -0.98 -16.22 6.77
C ALA A 127 -1.28 -15.71 8.20
N PHE A 128 -1.23 -14.40 8.42
CA PHE A 128 -1.62 -13.79 9.69
C PHE A 128 -3.09 -14.07 10.01
N ILE A 129 -4.01 -13.89 9.06
CA ILE A 129 -5.44 -14.16 9.26
C ILE A 129 -5.66 -15.65 9.60
N ALA A 130 -5.00 -16.56 8.89
CA ALA A 130 -5.09 -18.00 9.14
C ALA A 130 -4.57 -18.36 10.54
N LEU A 131 -3.43 -17.80 10.94
CA LEU A 131 -2.82 -18.01 12.25
C LEU A 131 -3.70 -17.43 13.37
N TRP A 132 -4.27 -16.25 13.14
CA TRP A 132 -5.17 -15.60 14.08
C TRP A 132 -6.50 -16.38 14.27
N SER A 133 -6.99 -17.02 13.21
CA SER A 133 -8.22 -17.84 13.26
C SER A 133 -8.12 -19.02 14.25
N LEU A 134 -6.93 -19.40 14.70
CA LEU A 134 -6.73 -20.41 15.74
C LEU A 134 -7.10 -19.92 17.16
N GLY A 135 -7.17 -18.59 17.36
CA GLY A 135 -7.60 -17.96 18.62
C GLY A 135 -6.61 -18.12 19.78
N SER A 136 -6.67 -19.25 20.48
CA SER A 136 -5.79 -19.54 21.63
C SER A 136 -5.36 -21.00 21.61
N VAL A 137 -4.08 -21.24 21.86
CA VAL A 137 -3.53 -22.60 21.99
C VAL A 137 -3.22 -22.88 23.45
N ILE A 138 -3.58 -24.09 23.92
CA ILE A 138 -3.20 -24.58 25.24
C ILE A 138 -1.88 -25.33 25.07
N LEU A 139 -0.82 -24.82 25.67
CA LEU A 139 0.51 -25.43 25.63
C LEU A 139 1.08 -25.50 27.05
N PHE A 140 1.52 -26.69 27.48
CA PHE A 140 2.04 -26.93 28.83
C PHE A 140 1.09 -26.47 29.98
N GLY A 141 -0.23 -26.57 29.78
CA GLY A 141 -1.22 -26.12 30.75
C GLY A 141 -1.46 -24.61 30.80
N TYR A 142 -0.72 -23.82 30.02
CA TYR A 142 -0.93 -22.38 29.87
C TYR A 142 -1.75 -22.09 28.61
N ARG A 143 -2.73 -21.20 28.73
CA ARG A 143 -3.49 -20.68 27.59
C ARG A 143 -2.74 -19.51 26.99
N ILE A 144 -2.17 -19.72 25.80
CA ILE A 144 -1.42 -18.69 25.08
C ILE A 144 -2.36 -18.07 24.05
N GLU A 145 -2.54 -16.76 24.11
CA GLU A 145 -3.23 -16.01 23.07
C GLU A 145 -2.32 -15.89 21.85
N ILE A 146 -2.80 -16.35 20.70
CA ILE A 146 -1.99 -16.38 19.48
C ILE A 146 -1.88 -14.96 18.88
N PHE A 147 -2.87 -14.10 19.16
CA PHE A 147 -2.97 -12.79 18.56
C PHE A 147 -1.72 -11.90 18.76
N PRO A 148 -1.19 -11.68 19.98
CA PRO A 148 -0.01 -10.84 20.16
C PRO A 148 1.22 -11.36 19.42
N ILE A 149 1.39 -12.69 19.40
CA ILE A 149 2.51 -13.36 18.72
C ILE A 149 2.35 -13.23 17.21
N ALA A 150 1.17 -13.53 16.67
CA ALA A 150 0.87 -13.40 15.25
C ALA A 150 1.02 -11.95 14.77
N ALA A 151 0.59 -10.97 15.57
CA ALA A 151 0.74 -9.55 15.26
C ALA A 151 2.21 -9.12 15.23
N ALA A 152 3.02 -9.58 16.19
CA ALA A 152 4.46 -9.32 16.19
C ALA A 152 5.14 -9.93 14.95
N LEU A 153 4.77 -11.16 14.58
CA LEU A 153 5.28 -11.83 13.37
C LEU A 153 4.88 -11.11 12.09
N LEU A 154 3.62 -10.66 11.97
CA LEU A 154 3.14 -9.84 10.87
C LEU A 154 4.00 -8.59 10.71
N MET A 155 4.18 -7.83 11.79
CA MET A 155 4.96 -6.60 11.78
C MET A 155 6.43 -6.86 11.39
N ALA A 156 7.04 -7.90 11.94
CA ALA A 156 8.40 -8.29 11.59
C ALA A 156 8.52 -8.68 10.11
N ALA A 157 7.58 -9.46 9.59
CA ALA A 157 7.56 -9.89 8.19
C ALA A 157 7.41 -8.69 7.23
N LEU A 158 6.53 -7.74 7.54
CA LEU A 158 6.38 -6.52 6.74
C LEU A 158 7.66 -5.66 6.77
N MET A 159 8.32 -5.52 7.92
CA MET A 159 9.60 -4.79 7.97
C MET A 159 10.68 -5.42 7.09
N VAL A 160 10.74 -6.75 7.03
CA VAL A 160 11.66 -7.46 6.13
C VAL A 160 11.32 -7.17 4.66
N VAL A 161 10.04 -7.27 4.28
CA VAL A 161 9.58 -7.02 2.89
C VAL A 161 9.87 -5.58 2.44
N TYR A 162 9.68 -4.61 3.33
CA TYR A 162 9.89 -3.19 3.03
C TYR A 162 11.30 -2.69 3.36
N GLY A 163 12.21 -3.57 3.82
CA GLY A 163 13.63 -3.27 4.01
C GLY A 163 13.95 -2.40 5.23
N HIS A 164 13.03 -2.28 6.18
CA HIS A 164 13.24 -1.49 7.40
C HIS A 164 14.14 -2.28 8.36
N ARG A 165 15.46 -2.07 8.28
CA ARG A 165 16.45 -2.82 9.07
C ARG A 165 16.56 -2.41 10.53
N ARG A 166 15.97 -1.27 10.94
CA ARG A 166 16.09 -0.76 12.31
C ARG A 166 14.97 -1.33 13.18
N TRP A 167 15.30 -2.38 13.94
CA TRP A 167 14.43 -2.95 14.98
C TRP A 167 13.95 -1.90 15.99
N VAL A 168 14.76 -0.86 16.21
CA VAL A 168 14.41 0.30 17.04
C VAL A 168 13.11 0.97 16.57
N SER A 169 12.88 1.10 15.26
CA SER A 169 11.64 1.68 14.75
C SER A 169 10.42 0.81 15.03
N LEU A 170 10.57 -0.52 15.06
CA LEU A 170 9.50 -1.44 15.45
C LEU A 170 9.10 -1.20 16.90
N VAL A 171 10.09 -1.17 17.79
CA VAL A 171 9.88 -0.99 19.22
C VAL A 171 9.25 0.38 19.49
N ILE A 172 9.81 1.45 18.91
CA ILE A 172 9.26 2.80 19.06
C ILE A 172 7.83 2.86 18.56
N TYR A 173 7.54 2.28 17.38
CA TYR A 173 6.19 2.26 16.83
C TYR A 173 5.21 1.51 17.75
N CYS A 174 5.54 0.29 18.16
CA CYS A 174 4.68 -0.52 19.02
C CYS A 174 4.43 0.16 20.37
N VAL A 175 5.48 0.70 21.02
CA VAL A 175 5.35 1.42 22.29
C VAL A 175 4.52 2.69 22.12
N SER A 176 4.76 3.46 21.07
CA SER A 176 4.03 4.72 20.83
C SER A 176 2.55 4.48 20.54
N VAL A 177 2.23 3.48 19.71
CA VAL A 177 0.84 3.10 19.42
C VAL A 177 0.16 2.57 20.67
N THR A 178 0.82 1.73 21.46
CA THR A 178 0.27 1.21 22.72
C THR A 178 0.01 2.33 23.71
N ALA A 179 0.96 3.25 23.88
CA ALA A 179 0.80 4.42 24.73
C ALA A 179 -0.35 5.31 24.25
N PHE A 180 -0.45 5.56 22.94
CA PHE A 180 -1.55 6.33 22.35
C PHE A 180 -2.91 5.68 22.61
N VAL A 181 -3.05 4.38 22.34
CA VAL A 181 -4.29 3.62 22.62
C VAL A 181 -4.63 3.68 24.10
N TYR A 182 -3.65 3.52 24.98
CA TYR A 182 -3.86 3.60 26.42
C TYR A 182 -4.35 4.99 26.87
N ILE A 183 -3.76 6.06 26.34
CA ILE A 183 -4.18 7.43 26.64
C ILE A 183 -5.62 7.67 26.14
N VAL A 184 -5.90 7.33 24.88
CA VAL A 184 -7.22 7.57 24.28
C VAL A 184 -8.30 6.74 24.96
N PHE A 185 -8.13 5.42 25.00
CA PHE A 185 -9.19 4.52 25.48
C PHE A 185 -9.23 4.42 27.00
N GLY A 186 -8.07 4.31 27.65
CA GLY A 186 -7.97 4.17 29.09
C GLY A 186 -8.17 5.49 29.84
N MET A 187 -7.52 6.57 29.39
CA MET A 187 -7.53 7.84 30.13
C MET A 187 -8.68 8.78 29.70
N LEU A 188 -8.88 8.98 28.40
CA LEU A 188 -9.91 9.90 27.87
C LEU A 188 -11.31 9.26 27.86
N LEU A 189 -11.43 8.05 27.30
CA LEU A 189 -12.72 7.36 27.16
C LEU A 189 -13.11 6.55 28.40
N ARG A 190 -12.18 6.30 29.34
CA ARG A 190 -12.37 5.47 30.55
C ARG A 190 -13.01 4.12 30.27
N ILE A 191 -12.73 3.54 29.10
CA ILE A 191 -13.15 2.19 28.76
C ILE A 191 -12.08 1.25 29.33
N PRO A 192 -12.43 0.26 30.16
CA PRO A 192 -11.46 -0.72 30.64
C PRO A 192 -10.89 -1.46 29.43
N LEU A 193 -9.58 -1.28 29.23
CA LEU A 193 -8.76 -1.94 28.21
C LEU A 193 -8.40 -3.36 28.62
#